data_AF-A0A535CUI6-F1
#
_entry.id   AF-A0A535CUI6-F1
#
_cell.length_a   1.000
_cell.length_b   1.000
_cell.length_c   1.000
_cell.angle_alpha   90.00
_cell.angle_beta   90.00
_cell.angle_gamma   90.00
#
_symmetry.space_group_name_H-M   'P 1'
#
loop_
_entity.id
_entity.type
_entity.pdbx_description
1 polymer ?
#
loop_
_entity_poly.entity_id
_entity_poly.type
_entity_poly.pdbx_seq_one_letter_code
_entity_poly.pdbx_strand_id
1 'polypeptide(L)' 'MPLETAAEHARAVMSVLREALSEGEFEDIRAQLPAELYNEFFAAK' A
#
# COMPACT_ATOMS: atom_id res chain seq x y z
N MET A 1 -9.67 8.81 14.30
CA MET A 1 -9.94 7.73 13.32
C MET A 1 -9.55 6.41 13.98
N PRO A 2 -10.42 5.40 14.04
CA PRO A 2 -10.03 4.06 14.48
C PRO A 2 -8.93 3.48 13.58
N LEU A 3 -8.03 2.65 14.14
CA LEU A 3 -6.90 2.07 13.39
C LEU A 3 -7.35 1.22 12.19
N GLU A 4 -8.45 0.50 12.33
CA GLU A 4 -9.07 -0.29 11.26
C GLU A 4 -9.40 0.58 10.05
N THR A 5 -9.97 1.76 10.28
CA THR A 5 -10.30 2.73 9.24
C THR A 5 -9.05 3.29 8.54
N ALA A 6 -7.93 3.45 9.26
CA ALA A 6 -6.69 3.93 8.67
C ALA A 6 -6.06 2.91 7.71
N ALA A 7 -6.06 1.63 8.08
CA ALA A 7 -5.55 0.55 7.24
C ALA A 7 -6.40 0.37 5.96
N GLU A 8 -7.72 0.46 6.07
CA GLU A 8 -8.63 0.42 4.92
C GLU A 8 -8.39 1.56 3.95
N HIS A 9 -8.27 2.80 4.44
CA HIS A 9 -7.97 3.95 3.59
C HIS A 9 -6.60 3.84 2.92
N ALA A 10 -5.58 3.38 3.65
CA ALA A 10 -4.26 3.16 3.08
C ALA A 10 -4.31 2.13 1.94
N ARG A 11 -5.02 1.01 2.11
CA ARG A 11 -5.23 0.02 1.03
C ARG A 11 -5.93 0.62 -0.19
N ALA A 12 -6.96 1.44 0.01
CA ALA A 12 -7.65 2.11 -1.10
C ALA A 12 -6.72 3.03 -1.91
N VAL A 13 -5.90 3.84 -1.23
CA VAL A 13 -4.90 4.70 -1.89
C VAL A 13 -3.87 3.87 -2.64
N MET A 14 -3.34 2.81 -2.02
CA MET A 14 -2.35 1.92 -2.64
C MET A 14 -2.88 1.20 -3.88
N SER A 15 -4.17 0.87 -3.92
CA SER A 15 -4.82 0.30 -5.12
C SER A 15 -4.79 1.28 -6.29
N VAL A 16 -5.13 2.55 -6.05
CA VAL A 16 -5.13 3.60 -7.08
C VAL A 16 -3.71 3.86 -7.59
N LEU A 17 -2.71 3.88 -6.70
CA LEU A 17 -1.31 4.07 -7.10
C LEU A 17 -0.79 2.93 -7.98
N ARG A 18 -1.22 1.68 -7.72
CA ARG A 18 -0.86 0.53 -8.56
C ARG A 18 -1.39 0.65 -9.99
N GLU A 19 -2.57 1.22 -10.17
CA GLU A 19 -3.17 1.43 -11.49
C GLU A 19 -2.56 2.64 -12.23
N ALA A 20 -2.14 3.66 -11.48
CA ALA A 20 -1.70 4.94 -12.04
C ALA A 20 -0.19 4.97 -12.40
N LEU A 21 0.62 4.13 -11.76
CA LEU A 21 2.08 4.15 -11.89
C LEU A 21 2.59 2.99 -12.74
N SER A 22 3.79 3.16 -13.29
CA SER A 22 4.51 2.02 -13.87
C SER A 22 4.93 1.01 -12.80
N GLU A 23 5.19 -0.23 -13.22
CA GLU A 23 5.61 -1.30 -12.32
C GLU A 23 6.88 -0.92 -11.54
N GLY A 24 7.87 -0.30 -12.20
CA GLY A 24 9.11 0.13 -11.56
C GLY A 24 8.89 1.21 -10.48
N GLU A 25 8.09 2.24 -10.78
CA GLU A 25 7.78 3.30 -9.80
C GLU A 25 7.00 2.74 -8.59
N PHE A 26 6.10 1.78 -8.83
CA PHE A 26 5.36 1.14 -7.76
C PHE A 26 6.24 0.24 -6.87
N GLU A 27 7.19 -0.49 -7.46
CA GLU A 27 8.20 -1.25 -6.71
C GLU A 27 9.14 -0.34 -5.92
N ASP A 28 9.52 0.82 -6.45
CA ASP A 28 10.32 1.80 -5.72
C ASP A 28 9.60 2.30 -4.47
N ILE A 29 8.29 2.60 -4.56
CA ILE A 29 7.47 2.96 -3.41
C ILE A 29 7.43 1.82 -2.38
N ARG A 30 7.23 0.58 -2.84
CA ARG A 30 7.21 -0.61 -1.97
C ARG A 30 8.54 -0.79 -1.23
N ALA A 31 9.66 -0.54 -1.88
CA ALA A 31 10.99 -0.66 -1.30
C ALA A 31 11.26 0.37 -0.18
N GLN A 32 10.52 1.49 -0.15
CA GLN A 32 10.65 2.51 0.91
C GLN A 32 9.81 2.22 2.16
N LEU A 33 8.93 1.21 2.11
CA LEU A 33 8.04 0.90 3.22
C LEU A 33 8.70 -0.10 4.20
N PRO A 34 8.51 0.08 5.52
CA PRO A 34 8.83 -0.94 6.51
C PRO A 34 8.18 -2.28 6.16
N ALA A 35 8.90 -3.39 6.39
CA ALA A 35 8.44 -4.73 6.03
C ALA A 35 7.13 -5.12 6.74
N GLU A 36 6.86 -4.55 7.91
CA GLU A 36 5.63 -4.76 8.66
C GLU A 36 4.41 -4.17 7.93
N LEU A 37 4.57 -2.99 7.32
CA LEU A 37 3.50 -2.30 6.58
C LEU A 37 3.25 -2.90 5.20
N TYR A 38 4.26 -3.57 4.64
CA TYR A 38 4.13 -4.29 3.38
C TYR A 38 3.01 -5.33 3.46
N ASN A 39 3.00 -6.13 4.52
CA ASN A 39 1.99 -7.18 4.69
C ASN A 39 0.60 -6.56 4.94
N GLU A 40 0.54 -5.45 5.66
CA GLU A 40 -0.71 -4.77 5.98
C GLU A 40 -1.39 -4.15 4.75
N PHE A 41 -0.62 -3.56 3.84
CA PHE A 41 -1.14 -2.88 2.65
C PHE A 41 -1.25 -3.77 1.42
N PHE A 42 -0.41 -4.81 1.30
CA PHE A 42 -0.30 -5.59 0.06
C PHE A 42 -0.49 -7.10 0.22
N ALA A 43 -0.42 -7.67 1.43
CA ALA A 43 -0.58 -9.12 1.64
C ALA A 43 -2.00 -9.52 2.09
N ALA A 44 -2.95 -8.58 2.11
CA ALA A 44 -4.34 -8.90 2.35
C ALA A 44 -4.96 -9.57 1.10
N LYS A 45 -5.63 -10.69 1.36
CA LYS A 45 -6.32 -11.57 0.43
C LYS A 45 -7.32 -10.86 -0.49
#